data_AF-A0A3P6PTD9-F1
#
_entry.id   AF-A0A3P6PTD9-F1
#
_cell.length_a   1.000
_cell.length_b   1.000
_cell.length_c   1.000
_cell.angle_alpha   90.00
_cell.angle_beta   90.00
_cell.angle_gamma   90.00
#
_symmetry.space_group_name_H-M   'P 1'
#
loop_
_entity.id
_entity.type
_entity.pdbx_description
1 polymer ?
#
loop_
_entity_poly.entity_id
_entity_poly.type
_entity_poly.pdbx_seq_one_letter_code
_entity_poly.pdbx_strand_id
1 'polypeptide(L)'
;MSASFDDGGEQLSKHLRVFYKKIFPCELFARWLAYDSKNTADTLSRREFSFSLAGDVYIRYQSFNDAISLRKELVKACPHKIDIGAVYSASPALQRSLSASSFKVLPFFFAMVYNKYNKLTNSFELIDRRSAMSETNGKVSF
;
A
#
# COMPACT_ATOMS: atom_id res chain seq x y z
N MET A 1 -11.45 29.14 -30.40
CA MET A 1 -10.19 29.03 -29.65
C MET A 1 -10.46 28.24 -28.39
N SER A 2 -10.22 26.93 -28.41
CA SER A 2 -10.39 26.04 -27.26
C SER A 2 -9.19 26.22 -26.33
N ALA A 3 -9.44 26.66 -25.10
CA ALA A 3 -8.41 26.69 -24.06
C ALA A 3 -8.06 25.24 -23.68
N SER A 4 -6.83 24.85 -23.98
CA SER A 4 -6.24 23.56 -23.61
C SER A 4 -5.97 23.53 -22.11
N PHE A 5 -6.93 23.06 -21.32
CA PHE A 5 -6.78 22.86 -19.87
C PHE A 5 -6.16 21.48 -19.54
N ASP A 6 -4.93 21.22 -19.98
CA ASP A 6 -4.23 19.95 -19.63
C ASP A 6 -2.74 20.10 -19.24
N ASP A 7 -2.26 21.32 -18.98
CA ASP A 7 -0.85 21.55 -18.59
C ASP A 7 -0.48 20.98 -17.21
N GLY A 8 -1.46 20.82 -16.31
CA GLY A 8 -1.23 20.37 -14.93
C GLY A 8 -0.76 18.92 -14.80
N GLY A 9 -1.22 18.02 -15.69
CA GLY A 9 -0.90 16.59 -15.62
C GLY A 9 0.55 16.28 -16.04
N GLU A 10 1.05 16.98 -17.06
CA GLU A 10 2.41 16.78 -17.56
C GLU A 10 3.46 17.32 -16.57
N GLN A 11 3.18 18.49 -15.97
CA GLN A 11 4.05 19.07 -14.94
C GLN A 11 4.09 18.21 -13.67
N LEU A 12 2.94 17.67 -13.25
CA LEU A 12 2.87 16.75 -12.11
C LEU A 12 3.74 15.50 -12.35
N SER A 13 3.67 14.92 -13.55
CA SER A 13 4.44 13.73 -13.92
C SER A 13 5.96 13.97 -13.85
N LYS A 14 6.43 15.15 -14.28
CA LYS A 14 7.85 15.53 -14.20
C LYS A 14 8.34 15.66 -12.75
N HIS A 15 7.55 16.32 -11.91
CA HIS A 15 7.89 16.49 -10.48
C HIS A 15 7.84 15.16 -9.72
N LEU A 16 6.83 14.32 -9.97
CA LEU A 16 6.68 13.00 -9.34
C LEU A 16 7.88 12.10 -9.61
N ARG A 17 8.40 12.10 -10.84
CA ARG A 17 9.58 11.30 -11.17
C ARG A 17 10.81 11.70 -10.36
N VAL A 18 11.03 13.00 -10.20
CA VAL A 18 12.14 13.52 -9.38
C VAL A 18 11.90 13.18 -7.90
N PHE A 19 10.67 13.34 -7.42
CA PHE A 19 10.28 12.99 -6.06
C PHE A 19 10.56 11.51 -5.75
N TYR A 20 10.10 10.57 -6.58
CA TYR A 20 10.36 9.14 -6.38
C TYR A 20 11.85 8.79 -6.50
N LYS A 21 12.60 9.49 -7.35
CA LYS A 21 14.03 9.23 -7.53
C LYS A 21 14.87 9.74 -6.35
N LYS A 22 14.55 10.91 -5.80
CA LYS A 22 15.44 11.63 -4.88
C LYS A 22 14.91 11.84 -3.47
N ILE A 23 13.59 11.96 -3.31
CA ILE A 23 12.97 12.45 -2.07
C ILE A 23 12.21 11.34 -1.35
N PHE A 24 11.47 10.51 -2.07
CA PHE A 24 10.62 9.49 -1.46
C PHE A 24 11.47 8.52 -0.61
N PRO A 25 11.16 8.35 0.69
CA PRO A 25 12.01 7.64 1.64
C PRO A 25 11.79 6.13 1.59
N CYS A 26 12.14 5.48 0.46
CA CYS A 26 11.88 4.06 0.22
C CYS A 26 12.40 3.15 1.35
N GLU A 27 13.56 3.44 1.93
CA GLU A 27 14.15 2.61 3.00
C GLU A 27 13.33 2.65 4.28
N LEU A 28 12.96 3.86 4.73
CA LEU A 28 12.09 4.03 5.91
C LEU A 28 10.70 3.45 5.65
N PHE A 29 10.17 3.65 4.45
CA PHE A 29 8.87 3.14 4.06
C PHE A 29 8.83 1.61 4.03
N ALA A 30 9.83 0.97 3.42
CA ALA A 30 9.97 -0.49 3.39
C ALA A 30 10.15 -1.07 4.80
N ARG A 31 10.99 -0.43 5.64
CA ARG A 31 11.19 -0.86 7.04
C ARG A 31 9.92 -0.74 7.86
N TRP A 32 9.19 0.37 7.72
CA TRP A 32 7.90 0.59 8.37
C TRP A 32 6.89 -0.49 7.99
N LEU A 33 6.75 -0.77 6.68
CA LEU A 33 5.81 -1.77 6.18
C LEU A 33 6.20 -3.21 6.51
N ALA A 34 7.46 -3.44 6.87
CA ALA A 34 7.95 -4.71 7.38
C ALA A 34 7.98 -4.80 8.92
N TYR A 35 7.43 -3.81 9.62
CA TYR A 35 7.34 -3.72 11.10
C TYR A 35 8.68 -3.90 11.82
N ASP A 36 9.77 -3.39 11.23
CA ASP A 36 11.12 -3.55 11.77
C ASP A 36 11.49 -5.03 12.05
N SER A 37 10.86 -5.96 11.30
CA SER A 37 11.16 -7.38 11.43
C SER A 37 12.60 -7.67 10.98
N LYS A 38 13.26 -8.59 11.70
CA LYS A 38 14.60 -9.08 11.36
C LYS A 38 14.70 -9.56 9.91
N ASN A 39 13.58 -10.01 9.33
CA ASN A 39 13.48 -10.39 7.93
C ASN A 39 12.51 -9.46 7.19
N THR A 40 12.99 -8.25 6.90
CA THR A 40 12.23 -7.22 6.17
C THR A 40 11.69 -7.73 4.82
N ALA A 41 12.47 -8.56 4.12
CA ALA A 41 12.11 -9.09 2.81
C ALA A 41 10.89 -10.03 2.87
N ASP A 42 10.77 -10.85 3.91
CA ASP A 42 9.67 -11.80 4.05
C ASP A 42 8.30 -11.10 4.19
N THR A 43 8.24 -10.04 5.01
CA THR A 43 6.99 -9.30 5.20
C THR A 43 6.66 -8.42 4.00
N LEU A 44 7.67 -7.72 3.46
CA LEU A 44 7.47 -6.78 2.34
C LEU A 44 7.09 -7.51 1.04
N SER A 45 7.68 -8.68 0.78
CA SER A 45 7.41 -9.47 -0.44
C SER A 45 5.96 -9.99 -0.50
N ARG A 46 5.32 -10.11 0.66
CA ARG A 46 3.92 -10.52 0.80
C ARG A 46 2.96 -9.36 1.00
N ARG A 47 3.45 -8.12 1.13
CA ARG A 47 2.65 -6.90 1.22
C ARG A 47 2.14 -6.49 -0.15
N GLU A 48 0.84 -6.22 -0.24
CA GLU A 48 0.24 -5.63 -1.44
C GLU A 48 0.48 -4.12 -1.50
N PHE A 49 0.86 -3.67 -2.69
CA PHE A 49 0.84 -2.29 -3.14
C PHE A 49 -0.10 -2.20 -4.35
N SER A 50 -0.81 -1.07 -4.45
CA SER A 50 -1.55 -0.72 -5.64
C SER A 50 -1.17 0.67 -6.12
N PHE A 51 -1.14 0.85 -7.44
CA PHE A 51 -0.74 2.09 -8.09
C PHE A 51 -1.89 2.62 -8.95
N SER A 52 -2.22 3.89 -8.77
CA SER A 52 -3.04 4.63 -9.74
C SER A 52 -2.12 5.44 -10.64
N LEU A 53 -2.16 5.20 -11.94
CA LEU A 53 -1.37 5.92 -12.95
C LEU A 53 -2.21 7.00 -13.64
N ALA A 54 -1.60 7.76 -14.54
CA ALA A 54 -2.32 8.66 -15.44
C ALA A 54 -3.33 7.88 -16.31
N GLY A 55 -4.45 8.52 -16.64
CA GLY A 55 -5.54 7.89 -17.40
C GLY A 55 -6.36 6.88 -16.57
N ASP A 56 -6.41 7.05 -15.25
CA ASP A 56 -7.18 6.23 -14.31
C ASP A 56 -6.88 4.72 -14.36
N VAL A 57 -5.67 4.36 -14.80
CA VAL A 57 -5.21 2.97 -14.79
C VAL A 57 -4.85 2.58 -13.37
N TYR A 58 -5.54 1.55 -12.85
CA TYR A 58 -5.30 1.00 -11.52
C TYR A 58 -4.61 -0.37 -11.59
N ILE A 59 -3.43 -0.46 -11.00
CA ILE A 59 -2.62 -1.68 -10.94
C ILE A 59 -2.60 -2.18 -9.50
N ARG A 60 -3.11 -3.39 -9.28
CA ARG A 60 -3.14 -4.05 -7.96
C ARG A 60 -2.11 -5.17 -7.87
N TYR A 61 -2.00 -5.74 -6.68
CA TYR A 61 -1.21 -6.95 -6.42
C TYR A 61 0.28 -6.81 -6.73
N GLN A 62 0.81 -5.59 -6.59
CA GLN A 62 2.26 -5.37 -6.63
C GLN A 62 2.86 -5.74 -5.27
N SER A 63 4.08 -6.25 -5.26
CA SER A 63 4.85 -6.50 -4.04
C SER A 63 6.35 -6.43 -4.30
N PHE A 64 7.14 -6.21 -3.26
CA PHE A 64 8.57 -5.90 -3.38
C PHE A 64 9.38 -6.61 -2.31
N ASN A 65 10.58 -7.07 -2.65
CA ASN A 65 11.45 -7.77 -1.69
C ASN A 65 12.30 -6.80 -0.86
N ASP A 66 12.53 -5.59 -1.38
CA ASP A 66 13.41 -4.60 -0.74
C ASP A 66 13.06 -3.16 -1.18
N ALA A 67 13.69 -2.18 -0.52
CA ALA A 67 13.50 -0.77 -0.83
C ALA A 67 14.01 -0.37 -2.23
N ILE A 68 14.98 -1.12 -2.79
CA ILE A 68 15.61 -0.81 -4.08
C ILE A 68 14.66 -1.16 -5.23
N SER A 69 14.07 -2.34 -5.18
CA SER A 69 13.04 -2.82 -6.10
C SER A 69 11.79 -1.95 -6.04
N LEU A 70 11.35 -1.55 -4.84
CA LEU A 70 10.28 -0.56 -4.68
C LEU A 70 10.63 0.77 -5.37
N ARG A 71 11.81 1.34 -5.11
CA ARG A 71 12.24 2.61 -5.73
C ARG A 71 12.27 2.50 -7.26
N LYS A 72 12.84 1.42 -7.78
CA LYS A 72 12.96 1.18 -9.22
C LYS A 72 11.57 1.18 -9.87
N GLU A 73 10.60 0.51 -9.27
CA GLU A 73 9.25 0.46 -9.82
C GLU A 73 8.51 1.80 -9.67
N LEU A 74 8.66 2.51 -8.55
CA LEU A 74 8.07 3.85 -8.39
C LEU A 74 8.59 4.85 -9.42
N VAL A 75 9.89 4.84 -9.74
CA VAL A 75 10.49 5.72 -10.76
C VAL A 75 10.08 5.32 -12.18
N LYS A 76 9.84 4.04 -12.42
CA LYS A 76 9.42 3.48 -13.72
C LYS A 76 7.94 3.74 -13.98
N ALA A 77 7.08 3.34 -13.06
CA ALA A 77 5.63 3.46 -13.17
C ALA A 77 5.13 4.89 -12.92
N CYS A 78 5.87 5.68 -12.13
CA CYS A 78 5.55 7.07 -11.77
C CYS A 78 4.08 7.25 -11.32
N PRO A 79 3.62 6.49 -10.30
CA PRO A 79 2.22 6.50 -9.92
C PRO A 79 1.79 7.85 -9.33
N HIS A 80 0.54 8.24 -9.59
CA HIS A 80 -0.11 9.39 -8.95
C HIS A 80 -0.58 9.07 -7.53
N LYS A 81 -0.98 7.82 -7.27
CA LYS A 81 -1.39 7.33 -5.94
C LYS A 81 -0.77 5.98 -5.65
N ILE A 82 -0.44 5.76 -4.39
CA ILE A 82 0.06 4.48 -3.86
C ILE A 82 -0.88 4.07 -2.74
N ASP A 83 -1.57 2.94 -2.91
CA ASP A 83 -2.37 2.32 -1.86
C ASP A 83 -1.59 1.16 -1.24
N ILE A 84 -1.66 1.05 0.09
CA ILE A 84 -1.04 -0.04 0.85
C ILE A 84 -2.11 -1.03 1.27
N GLY A 85 -2.01 -2.25 0.76
CA GLY A 85 -2.95 -3.33 1.02
C GLY A 85 -2.53 -4.23 2.18
N ALA A 86 -3.12 -5.43 2.23
CA ALA A 86 -2.84 -6.42 3.26
C ALA A 86 -1.50 -7.16 3.02
N VAL A 87 -1.02 -7.92 4.01
CA VAL A 87 -0.01 -8.96 3.74
C VAL A 87 -0.74 -10.27 3.52
N TYR A 88 -0.29 -11.00 2.53
CA TYR A 88 -0.86 -12.27 2.12
C TYR A 88 -0.01 -13.45 2.59
N SER A 89 -0.53 -14.66 2.43
CA SER A 89 0.18 -15.91 2.66
C SER A 89 1.29 -16.17 1.64
N ALA A 90 1.19 -15.54 0.46
CA ALA A 90 2.15 -15.61 -0.62
C ALA A 90 2.31 -14.23 -1.28
N SER A 91 3.31 -14.07 -2.13
CA SER A 91 3.55 -12.80 -2.84
C SER A 91 2.34 -12.38 -3.68
N PRO A 92 1.77 -11.17 -3.48
CA PRO A 92 0.72 -10.60 -4.33
C PRO A 92 1.07 -10.63 -5.82
N ALA A 93 2.33 -10.41 -6.19
CA ALA A 93 2.75 -10.45 -7.59
C ALA A 93 2.52 -11.82 -8.27
N LEU A 94 2.37 -12.89 -7.48
CA LEU A 94 2.09 -14.25 -7.96
C LEU A 94 0.59 -14.60 -7.92
N GLN A 95 -0.30 -13.67 -7.54
CA GLN A 95 -1.72 -13.93 -7.32
C GLN A 95 -2.40 -14.65 -8.50
N ARG A 96 -2.04 -14.28 -9.74
CA ARG A 96 -2.62 -14.87 -10.96
C ARG A 96 -2.23 -16.33 -11.20
N SER A 97 -1.13 -16.77 -10.60
CA SER A 97 -0.60 -18.13 -10.75
C SER A 97 -0.96 -19.06 -9.58
N LEU A 98 -1.60 -18.52 -8.53
CA LEU A 98 -1.93 -19.26 -7.32
C LEU A 98 -3.42 -19.61 -7.27
N SER A 99 -3.73 -20.79 -6.72
CA SER A 99 -5.10 -21.15 -6.39
C SER A 99 -5.64 -20.25 -5.29
N ALA A 100 -6.95 -19.99 -5.29
CA ALA A 100 -7.62 -19.20 -4.25
C ALA A 100 -7.40 -19.77 -2.83
N SER A 101 -7.20 -21.08 -2.70
CA SER A 101 -6.87 -21.73 -1.42
C SER A 101 -5.49 -21.37 -0.86
N SER A 102 -4.55 -20.98 -1.73
CA SER A 102 -3.14 -20.71 -1.38
C SER A 102 -2.85 -19.21 -1.21
N PHE A 103 -3.77 -18.34 -1.61
CA PHE A 103 -3.64 -16.89 -1.55
C PHE A 103 -4.67 -16.29 -0.56
N LYS A 104 -4.26 -16.13 0.69
CA LYS A 104 -5.10 -15.65 1.79
C LYS A 104 -4.52 -14.40 2.41
N VAL A 105 -5.38 -13.48 2.80
CA VAL A 105 -4.99 -12.33 3.64
C VAL A 105 -4.61 -12.84 5.03
N LEU A 106 -3.45 -12.41 5.54
CA LEU A 106 -3.03 -12.76 6.89
C LEU A 106 -3.68 -11.81 7.92
N PRO A 107 -4.24 -12.35 9.01
CA PRO A 107 -5.07 -11.59 9.95
C PRO A 107 -4.31 -10.60 10.86
N PHE A 108 -3.00 -10.42 10.68
CA PHE A 108 -2.13 -9.66 11.59
C PHE A 108 -1.77 -8.26 11.09
N PHE A 109 -2.77 -7.45 10.74
CA PHE A 109 -2.51 -6.07 10.31
C PHE A 109 -3.18 -5.05 11.21
N PHE A 110 -2.38 -4.54 12.15
CA PHE A 110 -2.65 -3.31 12.86
C PHE A 110 -2.83 -2.17 11.85
N ALA A 111 -4.01 -1.56 11.86
CA ALA A 111 -4.23 -0.28 11.19
C ALA A 111 -3.91 0.83 12.21
N MET A 112 -3.06 1.79 11.84
CA MET A 112 -3.03 3.07 12.56
C MET A 112 -4.31 3.82 12.19
N VAL A 113 -5.19 4.02 13.17
CA VAL A 113 -6.38 4.85 13.00
C VAL A 113 -6.11 6.17 13.71
N TYR A 114 -6.16 7.27 12.96
CA TYR A 114 -6.16 8.61 13.53
C TYR A 114 -7.54 8.86 14.11
N ASN A 115 -7.61 9.08 15.43
CA ASN A 115 -8.87 9.32 16.11
C ASN A 115 -8.91 10.76 16.64
N LYS A 116 -9.81 11.57 16.10
CA LYS A 116 -9.95 12.98 16.47
C LYS A 116 -11.00 13.10 17.56
N TYR A 117 -10.61 12.90 18.82
CA TYR A 117 -11.57 12.94 19.93
C TYR A 117 -11.90 14.36 20.43
N ASN A 118 -10.99 15.35 20.34
CA ASN A 118 -11.26 16.81 20.35
C ASN A 118 -9.93 17.61 20.20
N LYS A 119 -10.00 18.94 20.09
CA LYS A 119 -8.89 19.90 19.82
C LYS A 119 -7.63 19.82 20.72
N LEU A 120 -7.62 19.02 21.79
CA LEU A 120 -6.51 18.95 22.75
C LEU A 120 -5.86 17.58 22.88
N THR A 121 -6.44 16.52 22.32
CA THR A 121 -5.90 15.16 22.44
C THR A 121 -5.96 14.46 21.09
N ASN A 122 -4.97 14.75 20.25
CA ASN A 122 -4.68 13.90 19.09
C ASN A 122 -3.89 12.70 19.61
N SER A 123 -4.49 11.50 19.59
CA SER A 123 -3.81 10.24 19.90
C SER A 123 -3.77 9.35 18.66
N PHE A 124 -2.64 8.67 18.47
CA PHE A 124 -2.54 7.55 17.54
C PHE A 124 -2.83 6.28 18.33
N GLU A 125 -3.85 5.54 17.93
CA GLU A 125 -4.15 4.23 18.51
C GLU A 125 -3.82 3.12 17.51
N LEU A 126 -3.18 2.08 18.02
CA LEU A 126 -2.95 0.83 17.29
C LEU A 126 -4.15 -0.07 17.58
N ILE A 127 -5.02 -0.28 16.58
CA ILE A 127 -6.19 -1.14 16.73
C ILE A 127 -5.88 -2.54 16.16
N ASP A 128 -5.98 -3.56 17.01
CA ASP A 128 -5.99 -4.97 16.60
C ASP A 128 -7.40 -5.34 16.11
N ARG A 129 -7.52 -5.77 14.84
CA ARG A 129 -8.81 -6.17 14.25
C ARG A 129 -9.33 -7.52 14.76
N ARG A 130 -8.61 -8.23 15.63
CA ARG A 130 -9.09 -9.49 16.22
C ARG A 130 -10.34 -9.33 17.09
N SER A 131 -10.43 -8.27 17.88
CA SER A 131 -11.58 -8.08 18.78
C SER A 131 -12.90 -7.83 18.03
N ALA A 132 -12.84 -7.35 16.78
CA ALA A 132 -14.04 -7.10 15.97
C ALA A 132 -14.56 -8.35 15.23
N MET A 133 -13.74 -9.40 15.10
CA MET A 133 -14.12 -10.65 14.41
C MET A 133 -14.49 -11.78 15.39
N SER A 134 -14.19 -11.65 16.68
CA SER A 134 -14.65 -12.60 17.71
C SER A 134 -16.11 -12.41 18.13
N GLU A 135 -16.81 -11.36 17.68
CA GLU A 135 -18.19 -11.06 18.08
C GLU A 135 -19.28 -11.48 17.08
N THR A 136 -18.95 -12.00 15.90
CA THR A 136 -20.00 -12.41 14.94
C THR A 136 -20.07 -13.93 14.77
N ASN A 137 -20.36 -14.64 15.86
CA ASN A 137 -20.95 -15.99 15.82
C ASN A 137 -22.48 -15.89 15.77
N GLY A 138 -23.02 -15.24 14.74
CA GLY A 138 -24.47 -15.13 14.59
C GLY A 138 -24.90 -14.36 13.35
N LYS A 139 -25.17 -15.11 12.27
CA LYS A 139 -25.95 -14.72 11.08
C LYS A 139 -25.52 -13.46 10.32
N VAL A 140 -25.07 -13.65 9.08
CA VAL A 140 -25.42 -12.73 7.99
C VAL A 140 -25.97 -13.57 6.84
N SER A 141 -27.27 -13.43 6.59
CA SER A 141 -27.94 -13.87 5.37
C SER A 141 -27.66 -12.86 4.26
N PHE A 142 -27.50 -13.35 3.02
CA PHE A 142 -27.89 -12.61 1.83
C PHE A 142 -29.35 -12.92 1.52
#